data_AF-A0A814IXE9-F1
#
_entry.id   AF-A0A814IXE9-F1
#
_cell.length_a   1.000
_cell.length_b   1.000
_cell.length_c   1.000
_cell.angle_alpha   90.00
_cell.angle_beta   90.00
_cell.angle_gamma   90.00
#
_symmetry.space_group_name_H-M   'P 1'
#
loop_
_entity.id
_entity.type
_entity.pdbx_description
1 polymer ?
#
loop_
_entity_poly.entity_id
_entity_poly.type
_entity_poly.pdbx_seq_one_letter_code
_entity_poly.pdbx_strand_id
1 'polypeptide(L)'
;MPRNVEIKARIDGDINDLIERIRPLADGPPRHFTQNDTFFNCPSGGRLKLRIEQDGPAQLIYYERNDISSLSISKIMYRSTCFQWGFYDPQMSGSIDGTDLIPHDRAITRAYQSKYEPPHRCSSLFIGHIPPSCTENDLAQIFPNATNINLIRDIVTRESKGYAFLDGHIDRNKEYKFNEHLLLIEDVASKKLFGWKPRRCGGGLGGKKQSGQLRFGGSQRPFKKPFHINELIKQRWKYLEKQRDQYKKNYSFNVLSLSLNGIRGQVDKHRTLFLTGHGQTRIHIDQVKGLESSIFIELEVMLRDDQTSEQGQLIAKDLCQKIEIQEKNHIKYAYIDLLLEKNFTQDYH
;
A
#
# COMPACT_ATOMS: atom_id res chain seq x y z
N MET A 1 18.42 12.74 2.11
CA MET A 1 17.24 12.30 2.91
C MET A 1 16.66 13.52 3.58
N PRO A 2 15.33 13.70 3.61
CA PRO A 2 14.74 14.85 4.31
C PRO A 2 15.09 14.76 5.79
N ARG A 3 15.73 15.81 6.31
CA ARG A 3 16.05 15.97 7.74
C ARG A 3 15.01 16.91 8.33
N ASN A 4 14.49 16.62 9.51
CA ASN A 4 13.48 17.45 10.17
C ASN A 4 13.77 17.61 11.67
N VAL A 5 13.26 18.69 12.24
CA VAL A 5 13.25 18.93 13.69
C VAL A 5 11.80 18.91 14.16
N GLU A 6 11.52 18.12 15.20
CA GLU A 6 10.16 17.93 15.72
C GLU A 6 10.06 18.37 17.18
N ILE A 7 9.06 19.20 17.50
CA ILE A 7 8.68 19.55 18.88
C ILE A 7 7.23 19.12 19.10
N LYS A 8 6.95 18.42 20.19
CA LYS A 8 5.58 18.08 20.62
C LYS A 8 5.28 18.71 21.95
N ALA A 9 4.09 19.27 22.08
CA ALA A 9 3.61 19.83 23.34
C ALA A 9 2.15 19.47 23.59
N ARG A 10 1.79 19.38 24.86
CA ARG A 10 0.41 19.33 25.33
C ARG A 10 -0.06 20.75 25.63
N ILE A 11 -1.20 21.13 25.11
CA ILE A 11 -1.83 22.43 25.34
C ILE A 11 -3.05 22.21 26.21
N ASP A 12 -3.06 22.91 27.34
CA ASP A 12 -4.24 23.04 28.19
C ASP A 12 -4.97 24.32 27.76
N GLY A 13 -6.27 24.24 27.46
CA GLY A 13 -7.08 25.38 26.99
C GLY A 13 -8.01 25.02 25.81
N ASP A 14 -8.62 26.05 25.21
CA ASP A 14 -9.48 25.89 24.02
C ASP A 14 -8.63 25.78 22.74
N ILE A 15 -9.03 24.87 21.85
CA ILE A 15 -8.43 24.70 20.52
C ILE A 15 -8.60 25.96 19.67
N ASN A 16 -9.70 26.69 19.85
CA ASN A 16 -9.98 27.89 19.08
C ASN A 16 -8.92 28.99 19.36
N ASP A 17 -8.55 29.19 20.63
CA ASP A 17 -7.52 30.15 21.01
C ASP A 17 -6.15 29.80 20.41
N LEU A 18 -5.83 28.51 20.33
CA LEU A 18 -4.61 28.04 19.66
C LEU A 18 -4.67 28.29 18.14
N ILE A 19 -5.82 28.02 17.51
CA ILE A 19 -6.03 28.26 16.08
C ILE A 19 -5.91 29.75 15.75
N GLU A 20 -6.49 30.65 16.57
CA GLU A 20 -6.40 32.10 16.35
C GLU A 20 -4.97 32.64 16.47
N ARG A 21 -4.13 32.03 17.32
CA ARG A 21 -2.69 32.36 17.40
C ARG A 21 -1.88 31.86 16.20
N ILE A 22 -2.26 30.72 15.62
CA ILE A 22 -1.54 30.12 14.48
C ILE A 22 -1.94 30.73 13.14
N ARG A 23 -3.22 31.10 12.98
CA ARG A 23 -3.80 31.58 11.71
C ARG A 23 -3.01 32.74 11.08
N PRO A 24 -2.53 33.76 11.81
CA PRO A 24 -1.73 34.86 11.24
C PRO A 24 -0.36 34.42 10.71
N LEU A 25 0.17 33.29 11.17
CA LEU A 25 1.47 32.74 10.78
C LEU A 25 1.36 31.73 9.63
N ALA A 26 0.14 31.33 9.27
CA ALA A 26 -0.12 30.30 8.27
C ALA A 26 -0.06 30.83 6.84
N ASP A 27 0.53 30.05 5.95
CA ASP A 27 0.61 30.35 4.52
C ASP A 27 -0.75 30.22 3.82
N GLY A 28 -1.78 29.70 4.50
CA GLY A 28 -3.09 29.44 3.95
C GLY A 28 -4.06 28.78 4.94
N PRO A 29 -5.24 28.36 4.46
CA PRO A 29 -6.26 27.75 5.31
C PRO A 29 -5.80 26.37 5.85
N PRO A 30 -6.30 25.97 7.04
CA PRO A 30 -5.99 24.67 7.60
C PRO A 30 -6.56 23.51 6.77
N ARG A 31 -5.91 22.35 6.87
CA ARG A 31 -6.42 21.08 6.35
C ARG A 31 -6.85 20.17 7.50
N HIS A 32 -8.03 19.58 7.39
CA HIS A 32 -8.57 18.68 8.41
C HIS A 32 -8.68 17.26 7.85
N PHE A 33 -8.24 16.26 8.64
CA PHE A 33 -8.37 14.85 8.27
C PHE A 33 -8.24 13.94 9.50
N THR A 34 -8.78 12.73 9.41
CA THR A 34 -8.59 11.69 10.43
C THR A 34 -7.41 10.79 10.10
N GLN A 35 -6.72 10.33 11.15
CA GLN A 35 -5.65 9.34 11.07
C GLN A 35 -5.87 8.25 12.12
N ASN A 36 -5.80 7.00 11.69
CA ASN A 36 -5.79 5.82 12.55
C ASN A 36 -4.40 5.18 12.48
N ASP A 37 -3.69 5.16 13.60
CA ASP A 37 -2.40 4.49 13.74
C ASP A 37 -2.60 3.21 14.59
N THR A 38 -2.44 2.04 13.97
CA THR A 38 -2.37 0.76 14.70
C THR A 38 -0.92 0.42 14.99
N PHE A 39 -0.55 0.34 16.27
CA PHE A 39 0.78 -0.04 16.73
C PHE A 39 0.85 -1.54 16.99
N PHE A 40 1.91 -2.19 16.54
CA PHE A 40 2.16 -3.62 16.75
C PHE A 40 3.26 -3.83 17.78
N ASN A 41 3.25 -4.98 18.44
CA ASN A 41 4.39 -5.39 19.27
C ASN A 41 5.60 -5.62 18.35
N CYS A 42 6.79 -5.17 18.76
CA CYS A 42 7.99 -5.28 17.93
C CYS A 42 9.13 -5.91 18.73
N PRO A 43 9.37 -7.22 18.59
CA PRO A 43 10.35 -7.94 19.41
C PRO A 43 11.81 -7.50 19.19
N SER A 44 12.11 -6.93 18.02
CA SER A 44 13.44 -6.46 17.64
C SER A 44 13.86 -5.12 18.27
N GLY A 45 12.96 -4.47 19.02
CA GLY A 45 13.11 -3.05 19.41
C GLY A 45 12.46 -2.11 18.38
N GLY A 46 12.28 -0.83 18.75
CA GLY A 46 11.61 0.16 17.90
C GLY A 46 10.07 0.17 17.97
N ARG A 47 9.43 0.98 17.11
CA ARG A 47 7.97 1.04 16.98
C ARG A 47 7.56 0.77 15.53
N LEU A 48 6.65 -0.17 15.34
CA LEU A 48 6.03 -0.46 14.05
C LEU A 48 4.55 -0.08 14.11
N LYS A 49 4.10 0.73 13.15
CA LYS A 49 2.69 1.10 13.03
C LYS A 49 2.18 1.03 11.60
N LEU A 50 0.92 0.64 11.46
CA LEU A 50 0.14 0.79 10.24
C LEU A 50 -0.69 2.06 10.38
N ARG A 51 -0.40 3.06 9.56
CA ARG A 51 -1.14 4.32 9.48
C ARG A 51 -2.15 4.27 8.35
N ILE A 52 -3.39 4.66 8.64
CA ILE A 52 -4.41 4.93 7.63
C ILE A 52 -4.96 6.34 7.81
N GLU A 53 -4.88 7.14 6.74
CA GLU A 53 -5.49 8.46 6.68
C GLU A 53 -6.85 8.34 5.99
N GLN A 54 -7.78 9.25 6.30
CA GLN A 54 -9.17 9.23 5.81
C GLN A 54 -9.31 8.94 4.31
N ASP A 55 -8.46 9.53 3.48
CA ASP A 55 -8.45 9.37 2.02
C ASP A 55 -7.05 9.01 1.48
N GLY A 56 -6.14 8.56 2.34
CA GLY A 56 -4.75 8.26 2.01
C GLY A 56 -4.43 6.77 1.91
N PRO A 57 -3.33 6.39 1.24
CA PRO A 57 -2.88 5.00 1.22
C PRO A 57 -2.49 4.54 2.64
N ALA A 58 -2.69 3.25 2.93
CA ALA A 58 -2.16 2.66 4.15
C ALA A 58 -0.62 2.62 4.10
N GLN A 59 0.04 3.08 5.17
CA GLN A 59 1.49 3.16 5.27
C GLN A 59 1.96 2.30 6.44
N LEU A 60 2.86 1.36 6.17
CA LEU A 60 3.57 0.63 7.22
C LEU A 60 4.86 1.37 7.56
N ILE A 61 4.95 1.84 8.81
CA ILE A 61 6.03 2.72 9.27
C ILE A 61 6.73 2.02 10.43
N TYR A 62 7.97 1.59 10.19
CA TYR A 62 8.91 1.18 11.22
C TYR A 62 9.79 2.38 11.58
N TYR A 63 9.98 2.65 12.86
CA TYR A 63 10.90 3.69 13.29
C TYR A 63 11.56 3.34 14.63
N GLU A 64 12.86 3.56 14.68
CA GLU A 64 13.70 3.68 15.87
C GLU A 64 14.13 5.16 15.90
N ARG A 65 14.15 5.85 17.06
CA ARG A 65 14.80 7.19 17.10
C ARG A 65 16.30 6.93 16.88
N ASN A 66 16.98 7.36 15.80
CA ASN A 66 16.88 8.58 15.00
C ASN A 66 16.49 8.40 13.51
N ASP A 67 15.71 9.37 13.04
CA ASP A 67 15.40 9.85 11.68
C ASP A 67 14.99 8.86 10.58
N ILE A 68 13.71 8.94 10.16
CA ILE A 68 13.22 9.42 8.85
C ILE A 68 11.74 9.02 8.68
N SER A 69 10.91 9.95 8.18
CA SER A 69 9.58 9.65 7.66
C SER A 69 9.45 10.03 6.17
N SER A 70 8.58 9.28 5.50
CA SER A 70 8.28 9.22 4.07
C SER A 70 7.27 10.25 3.60
N LEU A 71 7.15 10.46 2.27
CA LEU A 71 5.85 10.52 1.57
C LEU A 71 6.00 10.43 0.04
N SER A 72 4.96 9.90 -0.60
CA SER A 72 4.79 9.72 -2.05
C SER A 72 3.57 10.49 -2.54
N ILE A 73 3.59 10.98 -3.78
CA ILE A 73 2.46 11.62 -4.46
C ILE A 73 2.05 10.74 -5.65
N SER A 74 0.79 10.31 -5.73
CA SER A 74 0.26 9.55 -6.87
C SER A 74 -0.38 10.48 -7.91
N LYS A 75 0.31 10.62 -9.05
CA LYS A 75 -0.28 11.02 -10.33
C LYS A 75 -1.13 9.85 -10.83
N ILE A 76 -2.32 10.09 -11.40
CA ILE A 76 -3.08 9.02 -12.10
C ILE A 76 -2.24 8.61 -13.32
N MET A 77 -1.49 7.53 -13.16
CA MET A 77 -0.65 6.96 -14.19
C MET A 77 -1.45 5.87 -14.89
N TYR A 78 -1.56 5.94 -16.21
CA TYR A 78 -2.03 4.82 -17.00
C TYR A 78 -1.09 3.63 -16.77
N ARG A 79 -1.64 2.48 -16.38
CA ARG A 79 -0.87 1.26 -16.16
C ARG A 79 -1.29 0.21 -17.18
N SER A 80 -0.31 -0.38 -17.85
CA SER A 80 -0.51 -1.29 -18.97
C SER A 80 -0.79 -2.73 -18.53
N THR A 81 -0.60 -3.07 -17.25
CA THR A 81 -0.85 -4.43 -16.73
C THR A 81 -1.57 -4.45 -15.39
N CYS A 82 -2.34 -5.51 -15.14
CA CYS A 82 -3.00 -5.77 -13.86
C CYS A 82 -2.00 -5.86 -12.70
N PHE A 83 -0.76 -6.31 -12.97
CA PHE A 83 0.32 -6.35 -11.98
C PHE A 83 0.76 -4.96 -11.51
N GLN A 84 0.79 -3.98 -12.41
CA GLN A 84 1.04 -2.59 -12.04
C GLN A 84 -0.14 -2.00 -11.26
N TRP A 85 -1.39 -2.33 -11.65
CA TRP A 85 -2.59 -1.93 -10.90
C TRP A 85 -2.69 -2.59 -9.52
N GLY A 86 -2.13 -3.80 -9.36
CA GLY A 86 -2.15 -4.57 -8.13
C GLY A 86 -3.50 -5.25 -7.82
N PHE A 87 -4.40 -5.34 -8.80
CA PHE A 87 -5.66 -6.07 -8.70
C PHE A 87 -6.06 -6.66 -10.06
N TYR A 88 -7.00 -7.61 -10.02
CA TYR A 88 -7.62 -8.22 -11.19
C TYR A 88 -9.13 -7.99 -11.13
N ASP A 89 -9.67 -7.37 -12.19
CA ASP A 89 -11.12 -7.25 -12.40
C ASP A 89 -11.46 -7.97 -13.72
N PRO A 90 -12.34 -9.00 -13.70
CA PRO A 90 -12.66 -9.77 -14.91
C PRO A 90 -13.15 -8.91 -16.07
N GLN A 91 -13.91 -7.85 -15.78
CA GLN A 91 -14.42 -6.92 -16.78
C GLN A 91 -13.29 -6.09 -17.39
N MET A 92 -12.45 -5.45 -16.57
CA MET A 92 -11.29 -4.71 -17.09
C MET A 92 -10.41 -5.61 -17.94
N SER A 93 -10.11 -6.84 -17.48
CA SER A 93 -9.33 -7.80 -18.26
C SER A 93 -10.04 -8.33 -19.51
N GLY A 94 -11.36 -8.16 -19.64
CA GLY A 94 -12.08 -8.44 -20.89
C GLY A 94 -11.88 -7.37 -21.96
N SER A 95 -11.57 -6.14 -21.55
CA SER A 95 -11.44 -4.99 -22.43
C SER A 95 -9.98 -4.72 -22.82
N ILE A 96 -9.75 -4.34 -24.08
CA ILE A 96 -8.39 -4.06 -24.57
C ILE A 96 -7.75 -2.85 -23.87
N ASP A 97 -8.55 -1.91 -23.41
CA ASP A 97 -8.10 -0.68 -22.73
C ASP A 97 -8.60 -0.57 -21.29
N GLY A 98 -9.31 -1.60 -20.80
CA GLY A 98 -9.80 -1.67 -19.43
C GLY A 98 -10.98 -0.74 -19.14
N THR A 99 -11.69 -0.25 -20.17
CA THR A 99 -12.76 0.75 -20.01
C THR A 99 -14.17 0.20 -20.08
N ASP A 100 -14.37 -1.04 -20.54
CA ASP A 100 -15.70 -1.63 -20.61
C ASP A 100 -16.37 -1.67 -19.23
N LEU A 101 -17.64 -1.29 -19.18
CA LEU A 101 -18.41 -1.23 -17.92
C LEU A 101 -19.31 -2.45 -17.71
N ILE A 102 -19.64 -3.19 -18.78
CA ILE A 102 -20.65 -4.25 -18.79
C ILE A 102 -20.06 -5.55 -19.35
N PRO A 103 -20.28 -6.70 -18.67
CA PRO A 103 -19.89 -8.01 -19.17
C PRO A 103 -20.41 -8.27 -20.59
N HIS A 104 -19.48 -8.45 -21.52
CA HIS A 104 -19.79 -8.68 -22.92
C HIS A 104 -19.64 -10.15 -23.33
N ASP A 105 -19.09 -11.02 -22.45
CA ASP A 105 -18.96 -12.44 -22.70
C ASP A 105 -19.37 -13.31 -21.50
N ARG A 106 -19.83 -14.54 -21.78
CA ARG A 106 -20.30 -15.50 -20.75
C ARG A 106 -19.21 -15.89 -19.75
N ALA A 107 -17.94 -15.87 -20.15
CA ALA A 107 -16.83 -16.20 -19.27
C ALA A 107 -16.55 -15.07 -18.27
N ILE A 108 -16.73 -13.79 -18.63
CA ILE A 108 -16.66 -12.67 -17.68
C ILE A 108 -17.80 -12.78 -16.66
N THR A 109 -19.03 -13.05 -17.11
CA THR A 109 -20.17 -13.29 -16.21
C THR A 109 -19.88 -14.43 -15.24
N ARG A 110 -19.36 -15.55 -15.74
CA ARG A 110 -18.95 -16.68 -14.90
C ARG A 110 -17.85 -16.30 -13.91
N ALA A 111 -16.89 -15.46 -14.30
CA ALA A 111 -15.82 -15.02 -13.41
C ALA A 111 -16.35 -14.25 -12.20
N TYR A 112 -17.34 -13.37 -12.40
CA TYR A 112 -18.00 -12.66 -11.30
C TYR A 112 -18.80 -13.58 -10.38
N GLN A 113 -19.49 -14.58 -10.95
CA GLN A 113 -20.31 -15.51 -10.18
C GLN A 113 -19.49 -16.61 -9.48
N SER A 114 -18.27 -16.87 -9.97
CA SER A 114 -17.43 -17.92 -9.41
C SER A 114 -16.80 -17.52 -8.07
N LYS A 115 -16.83 -18.43 -7.10
CA LYS A 115 -15.94 -18.35 -5.93
C LYS A 115 -14.62 -19.04 -6.27
N TYR A 116 -13.50 -18.38 -5.97
CA TYR A 116 -12.16 -18.96 -6.13
C TYR A 116 -11.35 -18.58 -4.93
N GLU A 117 -10.76 -19.59 -4.29
CA GLU A 117 -9.82 -19.42 -3.20
C GLU A 117 -8.46 -19.94 -3.69
N PRO A 118 -7.41 -19.10 -3.63
CA PRO A 118 -6.08 -19.53 -4.03
C PRO A 118 -5.55 -20.60 -3.06
N PRO A 119 -4.67 -21.51 -3.52
CA PRO A 119 -4.05 -22.49 -2.64
C PRO A 119 -3.23 -21.79 -1.55
N HIS A 120 -3.25 -22.35 -0.33
CA HIS A 120 -2.56 -21.79 0.84
C HIS A 120 -1.08 -21.49 0.59
N ARG A 121 -0.39 -22.36 -0.16
CA ARG A 121 0.98 -22.15 -0.62
C ARG A 121 0.95 -21.82 -2.11
N CYS A 122 1.31 -20.58 -2.43
CA CYS A 122 1.48 -20.13 -3.81
C CYS A 122 2.96 -19.92 -4.11
N SER A 123 3.41 -20.54 -5.22
CA SER A 123 4.75 -20.33 -5.75
C SER A 123 5.01 -18.85 -6.11
N SER A 124 6.27 -18.46 -6.31
CA SER A 124 6.58 -17.08 -6.72
C SER A 124 6.34 -16.82 -8.20
N LEU A 125 6.65 -17.78 -9.08
CA LEU A 125 6.67 -17.59 -10.53
C LEU A 125 5.75 -18.57 -11.27
N PHE A 126 5.15 -18.06 -12.33
CA PHE A 126 4.41 -18.81 -13.34
C PHE A 126 5.21 -18.80 -14.64
N ILE A 127 5.45 -19.99 -15.18
CA ILE A 127 6.11 -20.19 -16.48
C ILE A 127 5.08 -20.76 -17.44
N GLY A 128 4.74 -20.05 -18.50
CA GLY A 128 3.82 -20.49 -19.54
C GLY A 128 4.52 -20.69 -20.89
N HIS A 129 3.77 -21.21 -21.87
CA HIS A 129 4.28 -21.50 -23.21
C HIS A 129 5.42 -22.52 -23.23
N ILE A 130 5.43 -23.42 -22.25
CA ILE A 130 6.40 -24.52 -22.18
C ILE A 130 6.03 -25.52 -23.29
N PRO A 131 6.96 -25.84 -24.21
CA PRO A 131 6.69 -26.84 -25.25
C PRO A 131 6.54 -28.24 -24.62
N PRO A 132 5.75 -29.15 -25.22
CA PRO A 132 5.48 -30.47 -24.63
C PRO A 132 6.73 -31.33 -24.37
N SER A 133 7.83 -31.08 -25.08
CA SER A 133 9.11 -31.78 -24.93
C SER A 133 9.93 -31.33 -23.72
N CYS A 134 9.61 -30.18 -23.11
CA CYS A 134 10.37 -29.64 -21.99
C CYS A 134 9.97 -30.31 -20.66
N THR A 135 10.98 -30.73 -19.90
CA THR A 135 10.85 -31.43 -18.62
C THR A 135 11.18 -30.53 -17.43
N GLU A 136 10.88 -31.01 -16.23
CA GLU A 136 11.25 -30.34 -14.97
C GLU A 136 12.78 -30.17 -14.83
N ASN A 137 13.57 -31.12 -15.34
CA ASN A 137 15.04 -31.03 -15.35
C ASN A 137 15.53 -29.92 -16.28
N ASP A 138 14.91 -29.76 -17.45
CA ASP A 138 15.25 -28.68 -18.37
C ASP A 138 14.92 -27.32 -17.75
N LEU A 139 13.78 -27.21 -17.07
CA LEU A 139 13.42 -26.01 -16.32
C LEU A 139 14.42 -25.72 -15.20
N ALA A 140 14.92 -26.75 -14.49
CA ALA A 140 15.96 -26.57 -13.47
C ALA A 140 17.27 -26.04 -14.07
N GLN A 141 17.63 -26.46 -15.29
CA GLN A 141 18.81 -25.92 -15.98
C GLN A 141 18.62 -24.47 -16.42
N ILE A 142 17.43 -24.11 -16.92
CA ILE A 142 17.10 -22.74 -17.33
C ILE A 142 17.03 -21.80 -16.12
N PHE A 143 16.53 -22.31 -14.99
CA PHE A 143 16.37 -21.58 -13.73
C PHE A 143 17.17 -22.25 -12.60
N PRO A 144 18.50 -22.12 -12.58
CA PRO A 144 19.37 -22.88 -11.67
C PRO A 144 19.13 -22.58 -10.18
N ASN A 145 18.63 -21.39 -9.86
CA ASN A 145 18.32 -20.97 -8.50
C ASN A 145 16.85 -21.21 -8.11
N ALA A 146 16.07 -21.86 -8.98
CA ALA A 146 14.68 -22.17 -8.70
C ALA A 146 14.54 -23.40 -7.80
N THR A 147 13.51 -23.37 -6.96
CA THR A 147 13.10 -24.45 -6.08
C THR A 147 11.62 -24.76 -6.32
N ASN A 148 11.14 -25.91 -5.82
CA ASN A 148 9.73 -26.33 -5.95
C ASN A 148 9.18 -26.27 -7.39
N ILE A 149 9.98 -26.70 -8.37
CA ILE A 149 9.59 -26.72 -9.79
C ILE A 149 8.48 -27.76 -9.98
N ASN A 150 7.32 -27.31 -10.43
CA ASN A 150 6.13 -28.12 -10.65
C ASN A 150 5.55 -27.85 -12.04
N LEU A 151 5.88 -28.72 -13.00
CA LEU A 151 5.29 -28.70 -14.33
C LEU A 151 3.90 -29.32 -14.29
N ILE A 152 2.90 -28.56 -14.72
CA ILE A 152 1.51 -29.01 -14.63
C ILE A 152 1.18 -29.95 -15.79
N ARG A 153 0.56 -31.07 -15.44
CA ARG A 153 0.20 -32.15 -16.36
C ARG A 153 -1.29 -32.44 -16.30
N ASP A 154 -1.82 -33.02 -17.36
CA ASP A 154 -3.15 -33.62 -17.31
C ASP A 154 -3.17 -34.75 -16.27
N ILE A 155 -4.21 -34.81 -15.45
CA ILE A 155 -4.29 -35.81 -14.36
C ILE A 155 -4.46 -37.23 -14.91
N VAL A 156 -5.07 -37.37 -16.10
CA VAL A 156 -5.33 -38.64 -16.76
C VAL A 156 -4.20 -38.97 -17.73
N THR A 157 -3.93 -38.11 -18.72
CA THR A 157 -2.96 -38.43 -19.79
C THR A 157 -1.50 -38.23 -19.38
N ARG A 158 -1.24 -37.53 -18.27
CA ARG A 158 0.11 -37.12 -17.79
C ARG A 158 0.89 -36.22 -18.75
N GLU A 159 0.29 -35.83 -19.86
CA GLU A 159 0.86 -34.89 -20.81
C GLU A 159 1.00 -33.50 -20.19
N SER A 160 2.06 -32.80 -20.58
CA SER A 160 2.30 -31.43 -20.14
C SER A 160 1.15 -30.50 -20.59
N LYS A 161 0.64 -29.69 -19.67
CA LYS A 161 -0.31 -28.61 -19.97
C LYS A 161 0.40 -27.35 -20.49
N GLY A 162 1.72 -27.39 -20.63
CA GLY A 162 2.53 -26.30 -21.19
C GLY A 162 2.74 -25.12 -20.24
N TYR A 163 2.61 -25.35 -18.93
CA TYR A 163 2.95 -24.36 -17.91
C TYR A 163 3.42 -25.01 -16.60
N ALA A 164 4.25 -24.29 -15.86
CA ALA A 164 4.83 -24.71 -14.60
C ALA A 164 4.76 -23.59 -13.56
N PHE A 165 4.90 -23.98 -12.29
CA PHE A 165 5.12 -23.07 -11.18
C PHE A 165 6.44 -23.38 -10.52
N LEU A 166 7.16 -22.35 -10.08
CA LEU A 166 8.43 -22.49 -9.37
C LEU A 166 8.63 -21.35 -8.37
N ASP A 167 9.45 -21.61 -7.36
CA ASP A 167 9.90 -20.62 -6.38
C ASP A 167 11.30 -20.15 -6.73
N GLY A 168 11.50 -18.84 -6.75
CA GLY A 168 12.81 -18.25 -7.04
C GLY A 168 12.71 -16.82 -7.57
N HIS A 169 13.86 -16.34 -8.03
CA HIS A 169 14.06 -15.04 -8.64
C HIS A 169 14.55 -15.19 -10.08
N ILE A 170 14.19 -14.22 -10.91
CA ILE A 170 14.58 -14.15 -12.32
C ILE A 170 15.17 -12.77 -12.62
N ASP A 171 15.95 -12.70 -13.68
CA ASP A 171 16.30 -11.44 -14.31
C ASP A 171 15.17 -11.04 -15.27
N ARG A 172 14.47 -9.95 -14.97
CA ARG A 172 13.34 -9.47 -15.78
C ARG A 172 13.77 -8.85 -17.12
N ASN A 173 15.06 -8.55 -17.30
CA ASN A 173 15.60 -8.02 -18.55
C ASN A 173 16.06 -9.14 -19.50
N LYS A 174 16.09 -10.39 -19.03
CA LYS A 174 16.52 -11.54 -19.79
C LYS A 174 15.33 -12.24 -20.46
N GLU A 175 15.48 -12.56 -21.74
CA GLU A 175 14.59 -13.50 -22.41
C GLU A 175 14.97 -14.94 -22.07
N TYR A 176 13.98 -15.76 -21.76
CA TYR A 176 14.17 -17.18 -21.46
C TYR A 176 13.55 -18.02 -22.57
N LYS A 177 14.34 -18.96 -23.11
CA LYS A 177 13.96 -19.80 -24.24
C LYS A 177 14.33 -21.26 -23.97
N PHE A 178 13.58 -22.17 -24.57
CA PHE A 178 13.93 -23.59 -24.65
C PHE A 178 13.73 -24.05 -26.10
N ASN A 179 14.78 -24.56 -26.74
CA ASN A 179 14.77 -24.95 -28.16
C ASN A 179 14.12 -23.88 -29.06
N GLU A 180 14.59 -22.63 -28.97
CA GLU A 180 14.04 -21.46 -29.67
C GLU A 180 12.60 -21.03 -29.28
N HIS A 181 11.90 -21.80 -28.44
CA HIS A 181 10.59 -21.41 -27.92
C HIS A 181 10.74 -20.41 -26.78
N LEU A 182 10.23 -19.19 -26.97
CA LEU A 182 10.16 -18.17 -25.93
C LEU A 182 9.17 -18.55 -24.83
N LEU A 183 9.66 -18.62 -23.59
CA LEU A 183 8.86 -18.91 -22.42
C LEU A 183 8.16 -17.63 -21.93
N LEU A 184 6.90 -17.78 -21.51
CA LEU A 184 6.19 -16.72 -20.79
C LEU A 184 6.58 -16.79 -19.32
N ILE A 185 7.02 -15.69 -18.74
CA ILE A 185 7.31 -15.63 -17.30
C ILE A 185 6.53 -14.50 -16.66
N GLU A 186 5.75 -14.82 -15.63
CA GLU A 186 5.00 -13.84 -14.84
C GLU A 186 5.10 -14.17 -13.35
N ASP A 187 4.84 -13.17 -12.50
CA ASP A 187 4.56 -13.46 -11.10
C ASP A 187 3.26 -14.26 -11.00
N VAL A 188 3.14 -15.14 -10.00
CA VAL A 188 1.89 -15.88 -9.78
C VAL A 188 0.74 -14.92 -9.48
N ALA A 189 -0.18 -14.79 -10.43
CA ALA A 189 -1.28 -13.84 -10.38
C ALA A 189 -2.18 -14.04 -9.14
N SER A 190 -2.42 -15.28 -8.71
CA SER A 190 -3.20 -15.57 -7.50
C SER A 190 -2.54 -15.10 -6.20
N LYS A 191 -1.22 -14.87 -6.22
CA LYS A 191 -0.44 -14.34 -5.09
C LYS A 191 -0.34 -12.82 -5.13
N LYS A 192 -0.29 -12.23 -6.33
CA LYS A 192 -0.05 -10.78 -6.52
C LYS A 192 -1.30 -9.95 -6.75
N LEU A 193 -2.35 -10.51 -7.34
CA LEU A 193 -3.53 -9.76 -7.79
C LEU A 193 -4.72 -10.04 -6.87
N PHE A 194 -5.16 -9.01 -6.16
CA PHE A 194 -6.46 -9.04 -5.49
C PHE A 194 -7.59 -9.33 -6.49
N GLY A 195 -8.51 -10.24 -6.17
CA GLY A 195 -9.65 -10.57 -7.04
C GLY A 195 -9.34 -11.55 -8.18
N TRP A 196 -8.13 -12.12 -8.23
CA TRP A 196 -7.72 -13.05 -9.29
C TRP A 196 -8.73 -14.19 -9.52
N LYS A 197 -9.03 -14.46 -10.80
CA LYS A 197 -9.81 -15.62 -11.25
C LYS A 197 -9.03 -16.39 -12.32
N PRO A 198 -8.80 -17.70 -12.16
CA PRO A 198 -8.14 -18.50 -13.20
C PRO A 198 -9.05 -18.71 -14.41
N ARG A 199 -8.46 -19.16 -15.52
CA ARG A 199 -9.11 -19.44 -16.81
C ARG A 199 -10.39 -20.28 -16.67
N ARG A 200 -10.32 -21.36 -15.87
CA ARG A 200 -11.44 -22.30 -15.60
C ARG A 200 -12.66 -21.64 -14.95
N CYS A 201 -12.43 -20.55 -14.21
CA CYS A 201 -13.48 -19.76 -13.58
C CYS A 201 -14.03 -18.66 -14.51
N GLY A 202 -13.49 -18.50 -15.72
CA GLY A 202 -13.89 -17.43 -16.65
C GLY A 202 -12.92 -16.26 -16.76
N GLY A 203 -11.93 -16.18 -15.87
CA GLY A 203 -10.89 -15.14 -15.86
C GLY A 203 -9.67 -15.49 -16.72
N GLY A 204 -8.48 -15.35 -16.11
CA GLY A 204 -7.18 -15.52 -16.75
C GLY A 204 -6.62 -14.24 -17.39
N LEU A 205 -5.41 -14.37 -17.94
CA LEU A 205 -4.73 -13.35 -18.76
C LEU A 205 -4.38 -13.96 -20.12
N GLY A 206 -4.22 -13.11 -21.13
CA GLY A 206 -3.86 -13.54 -22.48
C GLY A 206 -4.92 -14.41 -23.17
N GLY A 207 -4.45 -15.33 -24.02
CA GLY A 207 -5.29 -16.20 -24.85
C GLY A 207 -5.35 -15.76 -26.31
N LYS A 208 -6.15 -16.49 -27.10
CA LYS A 208 -6.35 -16.25 -28.54
C LYS A 208 -7.79 -15.82 -28.78
N LYS A 209 -8.03 -14.92 -29.74
CA LYS A 209 -9.40 -14.49 -30.10
C LYS A 209 -10.27 -15.68 -30.51
N GLN A 210 -9.68 -16.67 -31.17
CA GLN A 210 -10.36 -17.89 -31.63
C GLN A 210 -10.85 -18.80 -30.49
N SER A 211 -10.25 -18.73 -29.30
CA SER A 211 -10.63 -19.59 -28.17
C SER A 211 -11.81 -19.05 -27.36
N GLY A 212 -12.43 -17.95 -27.79
CA GLY A 212 -13.58 -17.32 -27.10
C GLY A 212 -13.26 -16.74 -25.72
N GLN A 213 -11.99 -16.72 -25.33
CA GLN A 213 -11.54 -16.29 -24.02
C GLN A 213 -10.22 -15.53 -24.19
N LEU A 214 -10.29 -14.29 -24.69
CA LEU A 214 -9.16 -13.37 -24.77
C LEU A 214 -9.21 -12.40 -23.59
N ARG A 215 -8.07 -12.19 -22.91
CA ARG A 215 -7.96 -11.28 -21.77
C ARG A 215 -6.71 -10.41 -21.88
N PHE A 216 -6.83 -9.20 -21.37
CA PHE A 216 -5.82 -8.15 -21.38
C PHE A 216 -5.33 -7.84 -19.95
N GLY A 217 -4.26 -7.06 -19.88
CA GLY A 217 -3.58 -6.67 -18.65
C GLY A 217 -2.48 -7.63 -18.21
N GLY A 218 -2.15 -8.65 -19.01
CA GLY A 218 -0.95 -9.50 -18.83
C GLY A 218 0.21 -9.01 -19.68
N SER A 219 1.39 -9.59 -19.53
CA SER A 219 2.61 -9.20 -20.27
C SER A 219 2.46 -9.34 -21.80
N GLN A 220 1.83 -10.41 -22.28
CA GLN A 220 1.61 -10.66 -23.70
C GLN A 220 0.50 -9.82 -24.33
N ARG A 221 -0.48 -9.42 -23.51
CA ARG A 221 -1.65 -8.64 -23.93
C ARG A 221 -1.83 -7.49 -22.95
N PRO A 222 -0.89 -6.52 -22.93
CA PRO A 222 -1.05 -5.36 -22.07
C PRO A 222 -2.30 -4.59 -22.50
N PHE A 223 -2.86 -3.82 -21.58
CA PHE A 223 -3.86 -2.84 -21.93
C PHE A 223 -3.28 -1.86 -22.96
N LYS A 224 -4.14 -1.37 -23.86
CA LYS A 224 -3.84 -0.21 -24.72
C LYS A 224 -4.37 1.06 -24.07
N LYS A 225 -3.69 2.17 -24.33
CA LYS A 225 -4.15 3.48 -23.84
C LYS A 225 -5.54 3.76 -24.42
N PRO A 226 -6.56 4.05 -23.58
CA PRO A 226 -7.90 4.35 -24.06
C PRO A 226 -7.93 5.63 -24.90
N PHE A 227 -8.77 5.65 -25.92
CA PHE A 227 -8.99 6.84 -26.77
C PHE A 227 -9.90 7.87 -26.09
N HIS A 228 -10.91 7.40 -25.34
CA HIS A 228 -11.87 8.25 -24.65
C HIS A 228 -12.10 7.73 -23.23
N ILE A 229 -11.97 8.62 -22.23
CA ILE A 229 -12.19 8.31 -20.82
C ILE A 229 -13.27 9.25 -20.30
N ASN A 230 -14.46 8.71 -20.05
CA ASN A 230 -15.56 9.44 -19.43
C ASN A 230 -15.51 9.36 -17.89
N GLU A 231 -16.36 10.13 -17.21
CA GLU A 231 -16.40 10.17 -15.75
C GLU A 231 -16.80 8.83 -15.11
N LEU A 232 -17.68 8.05 -15.75
CA LEU A 232 -18.09 6.73 -15.25
C LEU A 232 -16.90 5.76 -15.17
N ILE A 233 -16.02 5.76 -16.18
CA ILE A 233 -14.79 4.94 -16.20
C ILE A 233 -13.85 5.37 -15.07
N LYS A 234 -13.64 6.69 -14.90
CA LYS A 234 -12.80 7.22 -13.81
C LYS A 234 -13.34 6.82 -12.43
N GLN A 235 -14.65 6.93 -12.22
CA GLN A 235 -15.31 6.54 -10.99
C GLN A 235 -15.15 5.04 -10.73
N ARG A 236 -15.33 4.19 -11.76
CA ARG A 236 -15.13 2.75 -11.65
C ARG A 236 -13.69 2.40 -11.25
N TRP A 237 -12.69 3.00 -11.90
CA TRP A 237 -11.29 2.75 -11.55
C TRP A 237 -10.96 3.18 -10.11
N LYS A 238 -11.41 4.37 -9.70
CA LYS A 238 -11.27 4.84 -8.31
C LYS A 238 -11.91 3.87 -7.32
N TYR A 239 -13.11 3.36 -7.63
CA TYR A 239 -13.79 2.36 -6.80
C TYR A 239 -12.98 1.07 -6.67
N LEU A 240 -12.45 0.54 -7.77
CA LEU A 240 -11.63 -0.69 -7.77
C LEU A 240 -10.31 -0.49 -7.03
N GLU A 241 -9.66 0.68 -7.17
CA GLU A 241 -8.47 1.01 -6.38
C GLU A 241 -8.78 1.09 -4.89
N LYS A 242 -9.90 1.71 -4.49
CA LYS A 242 -10.34 1.75 -3.08
C LYS A 242 -10.59 0.35 -2.52
N GLN A 243 -11.23 -0.54 -3.29
CA GLN A 243 -11.44 -1.94 -2.91
C GLN A 243 -10.11 -2.69 -2.73
N ARG A 244 -9.16 -2.52 -3.65
CA ARG A 244 -7.80 -3.07 -3.52
C ARG A 244 -7.13 -2.56 -2.24
N ASP A 245 -7.20 -1.27 -1.97
CA ASP A 245 -6.53 -0.66 -0.84
C ASP A 245 -7.14 -1.10 0.49
N GLN A 246 -8.47 -1.23 0.56
CA GLN A 246 -9.16 -1.81 1.70
C GLN A 246 -8.77 -3.29 1.91
N TYR A 247 -8.70 -4.08 0.85
CA TYR A 247 -8.25 -5.47 0.94
C TYR A 247 -6.80 -5.56 1.43
N LYS A 248 -5.88 -4.77 0.86
CA LYS A 248 -4.48 -4.70 1.30
C LYS A 248 -4.39 -4.27 2.76
N LYS A 249 -5.15 -3.25 3.17
CA LYS A 249 -5.23 -2.78 4.56
C LYS A 249 -5.62 -3.93 5.50
N ASN A 250 -6.69 -4.66 5.17
CA ASN A 250 -7.16 -5.79 5.99
C ASN A 250 -6.17 -6.95 6.01
N TYR A 251 -5.60 -7.31 4.86
CA TYR A 251 -4.61 -8.38 4.76
C TYR A 251 -3.34 -8.04 5.53
N SER A 252 -2.79 -6.83 5.34
CA SER A 252 -1.62 -6.34 6.07
C SER A 252 -1.89 -6.27 7.57
N PHE A 253 -3.06 -5.76 7.99
CA PHE A 253 -3.47 -5.75 9.39
C PHE A 253 -3.46 -7.17 9.97
N ASN A 254 -4.11 -8.13 9.31
CA ASN A 254 -4.21 -9.52 9.79
C ASN A 254 -2.85 -10.23 9.84
N VAL A 255 -2.02 -10.07 8.81
CA VAL A 255 -0.69 -10.68 8.77
C VAL A 255 0.19 -10.07 9.86
N LEU A 256 0.21 -8.74 9.99
CA LEU A 256 1.02 -8.07 11.01
C LEU A 256 0.54 -8.41 12.43
N SER A 257 -0.77 -8.45 12.68
CA SER A 257 -1.29 -8.83 14.00
C SER A 257 -0.91 -10.25 14.38
N LEU A 258 -0.90 -11.19 13.43
CA LEU A 258 -0.54 -12.59 13.68
C LEU A 258 0.97 -12.79 13.79
N SER A 259 1.77 -12.12 12.94
CA SER A 259 3.22 -12.32 12.87
C SER A 259 4.01 -11.57 13.94
N LEU A 260 3.40 -10.60 14.62
CA LEU A 260 4.08 -9.73 15.57
C LEU A 260 3.59 -9.87 17.01
N ASN A 261 3.03 -11.02 17.40
CA ASN A 261 2.48 -11.24 18.74
C ASN A 261 1.42 -10.19 19.15
N GLY A 262 0.58 -9.78 18.21
CA GLY A 262 -0.58 -8.94 18.46
C GLY A 262 -0.35 -7.42 18.36
N ILE A 263 -1.45 -6.70 18.59
CA ILE A 263 -1.55 -5.25 18.51
C ILE A 263 -1.17 -4.67 19.88
N ARG A 264 -0.24 -3.72 19.90
CA ARG A 264 0.15 -2.96 21.10
C ARG A 264 -0.93 -1.95 21.48
N GLY A 265 -1.59 -1.36 20.48
CA GLY A 265 -2.78 -0.54 20.65
C GLY A 265 -3.06 0.34 19.44
N GLN A 266 -4.14 1.11 19.49
CA GLN A 266 -4.61 1.96 18.39
C GLN A 266 -4.72 3.41 18.83
N VAL A 267 -4.36 4.32 17.92
CA VAL A 267 -4.48 5.76 18.13
C VAL A 267 -5.35 6.34 17.02
N ASP A 268 -6.56 6.72 17.38
CA ASP A 268 -7.47 7.48 16.52
C ASP A 268 -7.31 8.97 16.81
N LYS A 269 -7.06 9.78 15.78
CA LYS A 269 -6.92 11.22 15.94
C LYS A 269 -7.52 12.03 14.80
N HIS A 270 -8.03 13.20 15.17
CA HIS A 270 -8.40 14.28 14.26
C HIS A 270 -7.25 15.27 14.20
N ARG A 271 -6.74 15.52 12.99
CA ARG A 271 -5.61 16.41 12.75
C ARG A 271 -6.07 17.66 12.02
N THR A 272 -5.66 18.80 12.53
CA THR A 272 -5.71 20.11 11.85
C THR A 272 -4.29 20.52 11.50
N LEU A 273 -3.97 20.57 10.22
CA LEU A 273 -2.63 20.90 9.70
C LEU A 273 -2.60 22.35 9.18
N PHE A 274 -1.65 23.13 9.68
CA PHE A 274 -1.23 24.41 9.10
C PHE A 274 0.17 24.28 8.48
N LEU A 275 0.39 25.04 7.41
CA LEU A 275 1.71 25.24 6.82
C LEU A 275 2.16 26.66 7.10
N THR A 276 3.43 26.84 7.48
CA THR A 276 4.03 28.16 7.72
C THR A 276 5.41 28.26 7.06
N GLY A 277 5.84 29.49 6.78
CA GLY A 277 7.14 29.75 6.19
C GLY A 277 7.25 29.24 4.75
N HIS A 278 6.20 29.45 3.96
CA HIS A 278 6.07 28.94 2.59
C HIS A 278 6.17 27.40 2.49
N GLY A 279 5.56 26.70 3.45
CA GLY A 279 5.51 25.24 3.52
C GLY A 279 6.73 24.59 4.16
N GLN A 280 7.65 25.37 4.73
CA GLN A 280 8.84 24.86 5.41
C GLN A 280 8.49 24.15 6.73
N THR A 281 7.53 24.70 7.47
CA THR A 281 7.13 24.16 8.77
C THR A 281 5.69 23.69 8.72
N ARG A 282 5.46 22.51 9.30
CA ARG A 282 4.11 21.94 9.47
C ARG A 282 3.74 22.02 10.93
N ILE A 283 2.55 22.56 11.20
CA ILE A 283 1.98 22.61 12.55
C ILE A 283 0.78 21.68 12.56
N HIS A 284 0.88 20.58 13.30
CA HIS A 284 -0.21 19.65 13.53
C HIS A 284 -0.87 19.95 14.86
N ILE A 285 -2.17 20.22 14.86
CA ILE A 285 -3.00 20.21 16.06
C ILE A 285 -3.77 18.88 16.06
N ASP A 286 -3.48 18.03 17.03
CA ASP A 286 -4.02 16.68 17.15
C ASP A 286 -4.98 16.60 18.35
N GLN A 287 -6.22 16.22 18.06
CA GLN A 287 -7.17 15.74 19.07
C GLN A 287 -7.19 14.21 19.03
N VAL A 288 -6.78 13.58 20.13
CA VAL A 288 -6.59 12.13 20.21
C VAL A 288 -7.73 11.52 21.02
N LYS A 289 -8.45 10.55 20.42
CA LYS A 289 -9.51 9.81 21.10
C LYS A 289 -8.96 9.11 22.34
N GLY A 290 -9.63 9.27 23.48
CA GLY A 290 -9.16 8.75 24.78
C GLY A 290 -8.24 9.70 25.57
N LEU A 291 -7.70 10.75 24.94
CA LEU A 291 -6.96 11.85 25.58
C LEU A 291 -7.68 13.20 25.37
N GLU A 292 -9.01 13.18 25.39
CA GLU A 292 -9.86 14.32 25.02
C GLU A 292 -9.76 15.52 25.97
N SER A 293 -9.25 15.32 27.19
CA SER A 293 -8.96 16.39 28.15
C SER A 293 -7.72 17.21 27.78
N SER A 294 -7.13 17.00 26.61
CA SER A 294 -5.88 17.63 26.19
C SER A 294 -5.84 17.81 24.67
N ILE A 295 -5.27 18.93 24.24
CA ILE A 295 -4.95 19.17 22.84
C ILE A 295 -3.45 18.97 22.67
N PHE A 296 -3.03 18.33 21.58
CA PHE A 296 -1.62 18.15 21.29
C PHE A 296 -1.23 19.00 20.09
N ILE A 297 -0.03 19.57 20.15
CA ILE A 297 0.58 20.28 19.03
C ILE A 297 1.92 19.65 18.70
N GLU A 298 2.18 19.49 17.41
CA GLU A 298 3.43 18.99 16.87
C GLU A 298 3.92 19.94 15.78
N LEU A 299 5.13 20.47 15.96
CA LEU A 299 5.82 21.34 15.03
C LEU A 299 6.88 20.51 14.32
N GLU A 300 6.79 20.40 12.99
CA GLU A 300 7.75 19.69 12.15
C GLU A 300 8.40 20.70 11.20
N VAL A 301 9.66 21.05 11.48
CA VAL A 301 10.47 21.93 10.60
C VAL A 301 11.26 21.07 9.64
N MET A 302 10.97 21.18 8.34
CA MET A 302 11.75 20.51 7.31
C MET A 302 13.02 21.29 7.04
N LEU A 303 14.18 20.67 7.25
CA LEU A 303 15.48 21.28 6.95
C LEU A 303 15.71 21.26 5.44
N ARG A 304 16.16 22.40 4.91
CA ARG A 304 16.72 22.47 3.56
C ARG A 304 18.10 21.82 3.53
N ASP A 305 18.60 21.51 2.34
CA ASP A 305 19.88 20.81 2.17
C ASP A 305 21.06 21.58 2.78
N ASP A 306 20.98 22.92 2.78
CA ASP A 306 21.97 23.84 3.33
C ASP A 306 21.82 24.11 4.84
N GLN A 307 20.76 23.60 5.48
CA GLN A 307 20.46 23.93 6.87
C GLN A 307 20.96 22.88 7.88
N THR A 308 21.39 23.34 9.05
CA THR A 308 21.77 22.48 10.17
C THR A 308 20.57 22.19 11.09
N SER A 309 20.67 21.14 11.91
CA SER A 309 19.63 20.84 12.91
C SER A 309 19.48 21.95 13.95
N GLU A 310 20.57 22.64 14.29
CA GLU A 310 20.53 23.81 15.19
C GLU A 310 19.73 24.96 14.58
N GLN A 311 19.90 25.23 13.28
CA GLN A 311 19.09 26.23 12.58
C GLN A 311 17.61 25.83 12.55
N GLY A 312 17.29 24.56 12.34
CA GLY A 312 15.91 24.05 12.46
C GLY A 312 15.34 24.21 13.87
N GLN A 313 16.15 23.96 14.90
CA GLN A 313 15.75 24.13 16.30
C GLN A 313 15.45 25.61 16.62
N LEU A 314 16.22 26.55 16.06
CA LEU A 314 15.96 27.98 16.22
C LEU A 314 14.63 28.37 15.57
N ILE A 315 14.34 27.88 14.36
CA ILE A 315 13.04 28.10 13.68
C ILE A 315 11.89 27.54 14.53
N ALA A 316 12.05 26.33 15.06
CA ALA A 316 11.03 25.70 15.90
C ALA A 316 10.80 26.48 17.22
N LYS A 317 11.87 26.96 17.86
CA LYS A 317 11.81 27.76 19.10
C LYS A 317 11.16 29.13 18.88
N ASP A 318 11.53 29.84 17.82
CA ASP A 318 10.91 31.11 17.45
C ASP A 318 9.40 30.95 17.22
N LEU A 319 9.02 29.86 16.53
CA LEU A 319 7.61 29.55 16.32
C LEU A 319 6.89 29.21 17.63
N CYS A 320 7.48 28.41 18.52
CA CYS A 320 6.95 28.14 19.86
C CYS A 320 6.71 29.44 20.65
N GLN A 321 7.63 30.40 20.57
CA GLN A 321 7.49 31.68 21.27
C GLN A 321 6.32 32.50 20.72
N LYS A 322 6.17 32.56 19.38
CA LYS A 322 5.07 33.28 18.72
C LYS A 322 3.69 32.71 19.02
N ILE A 323 3.60 31.40 19.22
CA ILE A 323 2.34 30.71 19.58
C ILE A 323 2.25 30.41 21.09
N GLU A 324 3.15 31.00 21.88
CA GLU A 324 3.19 30.97 23.34
C GLU A 324 3.19 29.55 23.97
N ILE A 325 3.90 28.62 23.35
CA ILE A 325 4.12 27.27 23.92
C ILE A 325 5.26 27.33 24.93
N GLN A 326 4.96 26.94 26.16
CA GLN A 326 5.95 26.86 27.23
C GLN A 326 6.72 25.53 27.17
N GLU A 327 8.01 25.55 27.46
CA GLU A 327 8.83 24.32 27.43
C GLU A 327 8.35 23.25 28.41
N LYS A 328 7.73 23.64 29.53
CA LYS A 328 7.13 22.73 30.52
C LYS A 328 6.01 21.86 29.91
N ASN A 329 5.40 22.31 28.82
CA ASN A 329 4.33 21.62 28.12
C ASN A 329 4.86 20.60 27.10
N HIS A 330 6.18 20.53 26.89
CA HIS A 330 6.78 19.61 25.93
C HIS A 330 6.59 18.15 26.38
N ILE A 331 6.13 17.31 25.46
CA ILE A 331 5.97 15.88 25.70
C ILE A 331 7.03 15.08 24.95
N LYS A 332 7.60 14.08 25.63
CA LYS A 332 8.64 13.21 25.06
C LYS A 332 8.09 11.88 24.54
N TYR A 333 6.88 11.51 24.95
CA TYR A 333 6.25 10.21 24.70
C TYR A 333 5.35 10.24 23.46
N ALA A 334 5.14 9.07 22.84
CA ALA A 334 4.16 8.94 21.77
C ALA A 334 2.74 8.84 22.36
N TYR A 335 1.71 9.23 21.59
CA TYR A 335 0.32 9.17 22.07
C TYR A 335 -0.11 7.78 22.53
N ILE A 336 0.42 6.73 21.91
CA ILE A 336 0.15 5.35 22.33
C ILE A 336 0.65 5.07 23.74
N ASP A 337 1.79 5.62 24.14
CA ASP A 337 2.35 5.40 25.47
C ASP A 337 1.50 6.15 26.52
N LEU A 338 1.06 7.38 26.22
CA LEU A 338 0.15 8.15 27.06
C LEU A 338 -1.22 7.46 27.25
N LEU A 339 -1.75 6.86 26.17
CA LEU A 339 -3.00 6.09 26.22
C LEU A 339 -2.86 4.83 27.08
N LEU A 340 -1.73 4.12 26.95
CA LEU A 340 -1.47 2.94 27.75
C LEU A 340 -1.34 3.29 29.24
N GLU A 341 -0.60 4.33 29.61
CA GLU A 341 -0.47 4.80 31.00
C GLU A 341 -1.82 5.20 31.62
N LYS A 342 -2.70 5.86 30.85
CA LYS A 342 -4.05 6.20 31.31
C LYS A 342 -4.93 4.98 31.56
N ASN A 343 -4.87 3.97 30.67
CA ASN A 343 -5.65 2.75 30.85
C ASN A 343 -5.13 1.95 32.07
N PHE A 344 -3.81 1.87 32.24
CA PHE A 344 -3.21 1.26 33.43
C PHE A 344 -3.62 1.96 34.74
N THR A 345 -3.80 3.28 34.75
CA THR A 345 -4.22 4.00 35.98
C THR A 345 -5.72 3.89 36.27
N GLN A 346 -6.56 3.55 35.29
CA GLN A 346 -7.99 3.32 35.48
C GLN A 346 -8.32 1.90 35.99
N ASP A 347 -7.48 0.90 35.68
CA ASP A 347 -7.71 -0.51 36.07
C ASP A 347 -7.35 -0.83 37.54
N TYR A 348 -6.72 0.10 38.27
CA TYR A 348 -6.30 -0.08 39.68
C TYR A 348 -7.11 0.77 40.69
N HIS A 349 -8.26 1.32 40.28
CA HIS A 349 -9.15 2.10 41.15
C HIS A 349 -10.53 1.49 41.31
#